data_AF-A0A1I4HBS9-F1
#
_entry.id   AF-A0A1I4HBS9-F1
#
_cell.length_a   1.000
_cell.length_b   1.000
_cell.length_c   1.000
_cell.angle_alpha   90.00
_cell.angle_beta   90.00
_cell.angle_gamma   90.00
#
_symmetry.space_group_name_H-M   'P 1'
#
loop_
_entity.id
_entity.type
_entity.pdbx_description
1 polymer ?
#
loop_
_entity_poly.entity_id
_entity_poly.type
_entity_poly.pdbx_seq_one_letter_code
_entity_poly.pdbx_strand_id
1 'polypeptide(L)'
;METKINKLKEIDKTENPFKVPENYFAQFNEEIMNRLPEKEIVAPEPVSLWDRAKPWVYLAAMFVGLYITINFLMKAPGNDNLAENQVATQQTLSGLPGNTDNYWSTVQITEEEFYQYLEEQLIEDSYFDYMYHQYYLN
;
A
#
# COMPACT_ATOMS: atom_id res chain seq x y z
N MET A 1 -28.38 12.49 -38.50
CA MET A 1 -29.50 11.61 -38.89
C MET A 1 -30.31 11.33 -37.64
N GLU A 2 -31.50 11.92 -37.51
CA GLU A 2 -32.36 11.68 -36.36
C GLU A 2 -33.15 10.38 -36.58
N THR A 3 -32.85 9.35 -35.81
CA THR A 3 -33.53 8.05 -35.92
C THR A 3 -34.89 8.10 -35.22
N LYS A 4 -35.96 8.30 -36.00
CA LYS A 4 -37.36 8.33 -35.52
C LYS A 4 -37.94 6.92 -35.28
N ILE A 5 -37.27 6.09 -34.48
CA ILE A 5 -37.76 4.75 -34.10
C ILE A 5 -38.27 4.79 -32.66
N ASN A 6 -39.45 5.36 -32.46
CA ASN A 6 -40.20 5.29 -31.19
C ASN A 6 -41.46 4.43 -31.38
N LYS A 7 -41.28 3.13 -31.61
CA LYS A 7 -42.38 2.13 -31.70
C LYS A 7 -42.86 1.63 -30.33
N LEU A 8 -42.33 2.19 -29.24
CA LEU A 8 -42.73 1.87 -27.87
C LEU A 8 -44.19 2.24 -27.54
N LYS A 9 -44.87 2.99 -28.41
CA LYS A 9 -46.29 3.35 -28.26
C LYS A 9 -47.24 2.33 -28.91
N GLU A 10 -46.72 1.49 -29.82
CA GLU A 10 -47.47 0.46 -30.56
C GLU A 10 -47.41 -0.92 -29.89
N ILE A 11 -46.52 -1.09 -28.91
CA ILE A 11 -46.45 -2.31 -28.09
C ILE A 11 -47.63 -2.35 -27.12
N ASP A 12 -48.33 -3.47 -27.12
CA ASP A 12 -49.40 -3.70 -26.17
C ASP A 12 -48.82 -3.71 -24.75
N LYS A 13 -49.38 -2.89 -23.84
CA LYS A 13 -48.86 -2.74 -22.47
C LYS A 13 -49.34 -3.88 -21.55
N THR A 14 -50.37 -4.60 -22.00
CA THR A 14 -51.02 -5.69 -21.26
C THR A 14 -50.29 -7.02 -21.40
N GLU A 15 -49.67 -7.30 -22.54
CA GLU A 15 -48.74 -8.42 -22.72
C GLU A 15 -47.31 -7.93 -22.52
N ASN A 16 -46.48 -8.62 -21.73
CA ASN A 16 -45.09 -8.23 -21.53
C ASN A 16 -44.26 -8.57 -22.79
N PRO A 17 -43.86 -7.57 -23.61
CA PRO A 17 -43.18 -7.84 -24.87
C PRO A 17 -41.69 -8.19 -24.66
N PHE A 18 -41.16 -8.00 -23.45
CA PHE A 18 -39.78 -8.27 -23.07
C PHE A 18 -39.69 -9.55 -22.22
N LYS A 19 -40.34 -10.62 -22.67
CA LYS A 19 -40.25 -11.92 -22.00
C LYS A 19 -39.01 -12.67 -22.51
N VAL A 20 -38.15 -13.06 -21.59
CA VAL A 20 -37.02 -13.96 -21.91
C VAL A 20 -37.54 -15.37 -22.23
N PRO A 21 -36.86 -16.12 -23.12
CA PRO A 21 -37.18 -17.52 -23.34
C PRO A 21 -37.11 -18.32 -22.03
N GLU A 22 -37.92 -19.37 -21.95
CA GLU A 22 -37.88 -20.30 -20.83
C GLU A 22 -36.47 -20.91 -20.71
N ASN A 23 -35.95 -21.03 -19.49
CA ASN A 23 -34.62 -21.57 -19.17
C ASN A 23 -33.40 -20.74 -19.64
N TYR A 24 -33.58 -19.53 -20.20
CA TYR A 24 -32.46 -18.66 -20.63
C TYR A 24 -31.44 -18.40 -19.51
N PHE A 25 -31.90 -17.92 -18.36
CA PHE A 25 -31.01 -17.61 -17.23
C PHE A 25 -30.42 -18.85 -16.54
N ALA A 26 -31.00 -20.04 -16.76
CA ALA A 26 -30.48 -21.27 -16.19
C ALA A 26 -29.17 -21.70 -16.85
N GLN A 27 -29.02 -21.46 -18.16
CA GLN A 27 -27.81 -21.79 -18.93
C GLN A 27 -26.86 -20.60 -19.10
N PHE A 28 -27.30 -19.38 -18.76
CA PHE A 28 -26.51 -18.16 -18.95
C PHE A 28 -25.15 -18.19 -18.23
N ASN A 29 -25.12 -18.68 -16.99
CA ASN A 29 -23.85 -18.78 -16.24
C ASN A 29 -22.88 -19.78 -16.89
N GLU A 30 -23.39 -20.93 -17.32
CA GLU A 30 -22.62 -21.95 -18.01
C GLU A 30 -22.06 -21.43 -19.34
N GLU A 31 -22.87 -20.69 -20.11
CA GLU A 31 -22.42 -20.06 -21.34
C GLU A 31 -21.34 -18.99 -21.08
N ILE A 32 -21.47 -18.17 -20.03
CA ILE A 32 -20.40 -17.24 -19.62
C ILE A 32 -19.11 -18.00 -19.35
N MET A 33 -19.16 -19.03 -18.50
CA MET A 33 -17.96 -19.77 -18.09
C MET A 33 -17.31 -20.48 -19.27
N ASN A 34 -18.09 -21.03 -20.20
CA ASN A 34 -17.60 -21.66 -21.43
C ASN A 34 -16.98 -20.65 -22.43
N ARG A 35 -17.32 -19.37 -22.32
CA ARG A 35 -16.75 -18.29 -23.15
C ARG A 35 -15.52 -17.64 -22.52
N LEU A 36 -15.26 -17.91 -21.23
CA LEU A 36 -14.05 -17.41 -20.59
C LEU A 36 -12.83 -18.09 -21.20
N PRO A 37 -11.77 -17.33 -21.50
CA PRO A 37 -10.52 -17.93 -21.94
C PRO A 37 -10.00 -18.87 -20.83
N GLU A 38 -9.33 -19.95 -21.23
CA GLU A 38 -8.62 -20.80 -20.28
C GLU A 38 -7.67 -19.92 -19.47
N LYS A 39 -7.82 -19.97 -18.14
CA LYS A 39 -6.99 -19.16 -17.25
C LYS A 39 -5.56 -19.65 -17.39
N GLU A 40 -4.74 -18.93 -18.15
CA GLU A 40 -3.31 -19.19 -18.27
C GLU A 40 -2.70 -19.16 -16.87
N ILE A 41 -2.36 -20.34 -16.36
CA ILE A 41 -1.62 -20.48 -15.12
C ILE A 41 -0.18 -20.11 -15.46
N VAL A 42 0.12 -18.81 -15.39
CA VAL A 42 1.50 -18.33 -15.52
C VAL A 42 2.28 -18.96 -14.37
N ALA A 43 3.09 -19.97 -14.69
CA ALA A 43 3.98 -20.57 -13.72
C ALA A 43 4.92 -19.46 -13.20
N PRO A 44 5.09 -19.30 -11.88
CA PRO A 44 6.00 -18.30 -11.36
C PRO A 44 7.40 -18.57 -11.91
N GLU A 45 8.02 -17.54 -12.48
CA GLU A 45 9.38 -17.66 -12.98
C GLU A 45 10.31 -18.11 -11.84
N PRO A 46 11.18 -19.11 -12.06
CA PRO A 46 12.06 -19.59 -11.01
C PRO A 46 13.06 -18.49 -10.66
N VAL A 47 12.93 -17.93 -9.45
CA VAL A 47 13.90 -16.98 -8.92
C VAL A 47 15.29 -17.63 -8.89
N SER A 48 16.27 -16.95 -9.47
CA SER A 48 17.65 -17.45 -9.48
C SER A 48 18.24 -17.36 -8.08
N LEU A 49 18.95 -18.39 -7.63
CA LEU A 49 19.63 -18.39 -6.33
C LEU A 49 20.63 -17.23 -6.19
N TRP A 50 21.13 -16.71 -7.32
CA TRP A 50 21.99 -15.53 -7.36
C TRP A 50 21.28 -14.25 -6.91
N ASP A 51 19.98 -14.10 -7.17
CA ASP A 51 19.24 -12.91 -6.77
C ASP A 51 19.13 -12.81 -5.25
N ARG A 52 19.06 -13.95 -4.56
CA ARG A 52 19.10 -14.03 -3.08
C ARG A 52 20.50 -13.79 -2.51
N ALA A 53 21.56 -14.11 -3.27
CA ALA A 53 22.94 -13.94 -2.84
C ALA A 53 23.46 -12.50 -3.03
N LYS A 54 22.92 -11.72 -3.97
CA LYS A 54 23.34 -10.33 -4.24
C LYS A 54 23.41 -9.45 -2.97
N PRO A 55 22.38 -9.37 -2.12
CA PRO A 55 22.43 -8.52 -0.91
C PRO A 55 23.53 -8.95 0.07
N TRP A 56 23.76 -10.25 0.22
CA TRP A 56 24.81 -10.79 1.10
C TRP A 56 26.22 -10.46 0.59
N VAL A 57 26.43 -10.52 -0.73
CA VAL A 57 27.70 -10.15 -1.35
C VAL A 57 28.00 -8.67 -1.16
N TYR A 58 27.00 -7.78 -1.30
CA TYR A 58 27.19 -6.35 -1.03
C TYR A 58 27.57 -6.07 0.43
N LEU A 59 26.90 -6.73 1.37
CA LEU A 59 27.20 -6.61 2.80
C LEU A 59 28.63 -7.11 3.08
N ALA A 60 29.02 -8.26 2.54
CA ALA A 60 30.39 -8.76 2.67
C ALA A 60 31.42 -7.77 2.09
N ALA A 61 31.15 -7.16 0.93
CA ALA A 61 32.04 -6.18 0.31
C ALA A 61 32.23 -4.93 1.19
N MET A 62 31.16 -4.45 1.86
CA MET A 62 31.27 -3.34 2.81
C MET A 62 32.18 -3.68 3.99
N PHE A 63 32.02 -4.88 4.57
CA PHE A 63 32.88 -5.34 5.67
C PHE A 63 34.34 -5.50 5.24
N VAL A 64 34.60 -6.05 4.04
CA VAL A 64 35.96 -6.18 3.49
C VAL A 64 36.57 -4.80 3.26
N GLY A 65 35.82 -3.84 2.70
CA GLY A 65 36.27 -2.46 2.52
C GLY A 65 36.67 -1.81 3.84
N LEU A 66 35.81 -1.89 4.86
CA LEU A 66 36.10 -1.41 6.22
C LEU A 66 37.29 -2.12 6.86
N TYR A 67 37.39 -3.43 6.70
CA TYR A 67 38.51 -4.20 7.25
C TYR A 67 39.85 -3.75 6.66
N ILE A 68 39.89 -3.53 5.34
CA ILE A 68 41.09 -3.05 4.65
C ILE A 68 41.44 -1.63 5.10
N THR A 69 40.46 -0.72 5.20
CA THR A 69 40.73 0.67 5.62
C THR A 69 41.22 0.75 7.07
N ILE A 70 40.62 -0.02 7.98
CA ILE A 70 41.05 -0.10 9.38
C ILE A 70 42.46 -0.68 9.49
N ASN A 71 42.73 -1.81 8.81
CA ASN A 71 44.05 -2.45 8.84
C ASN A 71 45.13 -1.54 8.24
N PHE A 72 44.84 -0.86 7.13
CA PHE A 72 45.76 0.10 6.53
C PHE A 72 46.09 1.26 7.47
N LEU A 73 45.09 1.79 8.20
CA LEU A 73 45.29 2.88 9.15
C LEU A 73 46.03 2.45 10.43
N MET A 74 45.75 1.25 10.94
CA MET A 74 46.43 0.67 12.12
C MET A 74 47.88 0.22 11.83
N LYS A 75 48.24 0.01 10.56
CA LYS A 75 49.60 -0.34 10.13
C LYS A 75 50.56 0.87 10.18
N ALA A 76 50.07 2.09 10.36
CA ALA A 76 50.91 3.27 10.57
C ALA A 76 51.62 3.17 11.93
N PRO A 77 52.96 3.34 12.00
CA PRO A 77 53.68 3.18 13.26
C PRO A 77 53.48 4.43 14.12
N GLY A 78 52.56 4.35 15.10
CA GLY A 78 52.59 5.27 16.23
C GLY A 78 51.24 5.64 16.80
N ASN A 79 50.62 4.72 17.54
CA ASN A 79 49.74 5.00 18.68
C ASN A 79 49.06 3.72 19.15
N ASP A 80 49.72 3.04 20.10
CA ASP A 80 49.00 2.28 21.12
C ASP A 80 48.02 3.24 21.82
N ASN A 81 46.90 2.69 22.31
CA ASN A 81 45.74 3.36 22.90
C ASN A 81 44.68 3.73 21.86
N LEU A 82 43.69 2.84 21.68
CA LEU A 82 42.25 3.12 21.67
C LEU A 82 41.51 1.82 21.27
N ALA A 83 41.41 0.90 22.23
CA ALA A 83 40.46 -0.21 22.15
C ALA A 83 39.75 -0.31 23.50
N GLU A 84 39.04 0.78 23.86
CA GLU A 84 38.00 0.71 24.88
C GLU A 84 36.66 0.60 24.16
N ASN A 85 35.99 -0.51 24.45
CA ASN A 85 34.65 -0.92 24.06
C ASN A 85 33.72 0.20 23.58
N GLN A 86 33.31 0.14 22.32
CA GLN A 86 32.01 0.68 21.89
C GLN A 86 31.09 -0.49 21.54
N VAL A 87 30.57 -1.11 22.60
CA VAL A 87 29.32 -1.87 22.53
C VAL A 87 28.21 -0.84 22.28
N ALA A 88 27.36 -1.14 21.30
CA ALA A 88 26.20 -0.37 20.89
C ALA A 88 25.55 0.43 22.04
N THR A 89 25.71 1.74 22.00
CA THR A 89 24.84 2.65 22.75
C THR A 89 23.96 3.34 21.72
N GLN A 90 22.67 3.04 21.82
CA GLN A 90 21.61 3.67 21.04
C GLN A 90 21.73 5.18 21.15
N GLN A 91 21.51 5.84 20.02
CA GLN A 91 21.55 7.29 19.85
C GLN A 91 20.64 7.99 20.87
N THR A 92 21.24 8.83 21.71
CA THR A 92 20.58 10.00 22.29
C THR A 92 21.50 11.20 22.10
N LEU A 93 21.49 11.76 20.89
CA LEU A 93 21.97 13.12 20.67
C LEU A 93 20.76 14.04 20.53
N SER A 94 20.38 14.62 21.66
CA SER A 94 19.51 15.78 21.73
C SER A 94 20.24 16.99 21.14
N GLY A 95 19.63 17.59 20.11
CA GLY A 95 19.87 18.97 19.70
C GLY A 95 20.92 19.17 18.62
N LEU A 96 20.48 19.23 17.36
CA LEU A 96 20.81 20.29 16.39
C LEU A 96 19.87 20.19 15.17
N PRO A 97 19.58 21.31 14.48
CA PRO A 97 18.44 21.45 13.58
C PRO A 97 18.81 20.97 12.18
N GLY A 98 18.02 20.07 11.60
CA GLY A 98 18.19 19.71 10.19
C GLY A 98 17.91 18.27 9.80
N ASN A 99 17.15 17.50 10.58
CA ASN A 99 16.69 16.18 10.15
C ASN A 99 15.18 16.05 10.38
N THR A 100 14.42 16.48 9.37
CA THR A 100 12.95 16.45 9.35
C THR A 100 12.36 15.05 9.17
N ASP A 101 13.20 14.05 8.93
CA ASP A 101 12.77 12.78 8.37
C ASP A 101 12.25 11.80 9.44
N ASN A 102 12.38 12.15 10.73
CA ASN A 102 12.03 11.28 11.85
C ASN A 102 10.92 11.84 12.76
N TYR A 103 10.28 12.96 12.42
CA TYR A 103 9.27 13.60 13.29
C TYR A 103 8.13 12.63 13.66
N TRP A 104 7.69 11.81 12.71
CA TRP A 104 6.59 10.87 12.90
C TRP A 104 6.95 9.58 13.65
N SER A 105 8.24 9.27 13.79
CA SER A 105 8.69 8.03 14.48
C SER A 105 8.80 8.17 16.00
N THR A 106 8.87 9.39 16.51
CA THR A 106 9.02 9.69 17.95
C THR A 106 7.73 10.10 18.64
N VAL A 107 6.65 10.28 17.89
CA VAL A 107 5.34 10.62 18.47
C VAL A 107 4.74 9.35 19.07
N GLN A 108 4.86 9.20 20.38
CA GLN A 108 4.09 8.21 21.14
C GLN A 108 2.73 8.79 21.47
N ILE A 109 1.79 8.73 20.53
CA ILE A 109 0.39 9.04 20.80
C ILE A 109 -0.29 7.79 21.34
N THR A 110 -1.03 7.93 22.44
CA THR A 110 -1.87 6.84 22.93
C THR A 110 -3.07 6.65 22.01
N GLU A 111 -3.67 5.45 22.03
CA GLU A 111 -4.85 5.17 21.22
C GLU A 111 -6.01 6.12 21.59
N GLU A 112 -6.17 6.43 22.89
CA GLU A 112 -7.15 7.40 23.38
C GLU A 112 -6.90 8.82 22.85
N GLU A 113 -5.66 9.32 22.89
CA GLU A 113 -5.31 10.65 22.36
C GLU A 113 -5.51 10.72 20.84
N PHE A 114 -5.27 9.62 20.12
CA PHE A 114 -5.49 9.55 18.69
C PHE A 114 -6.97 9.65 18.33
N TYR A 115 -7.85 8.93 19.04
CA TYR A 115 -9.30 9.04 18.82
C TYR A 115 -9.82 10.43 19.20
N GLN A 116 -9.32 11.01 20.29
CA GLN A 116 -9.72 12.35 20.71
C GLN A 116 -9.33 13.42 19.67
N TYR A 117 -8.14 13.31 19.07
CA TYR A 117 -7.72 14.19 17.97
C TYR A 117 -8.65 14.09 16.76
N LEU A 118 -9.01 12.87 16.35
CA LEU A 118 -9.94 12.66 15.24
C LEU A 118 -11.34 13.19 15.53
N GLU A 119 -11.82 13.04 16.76
CA GLU A 119 -13.10 13.59 17.21
C GLU A 119 -13.10 15.12 17.14
N GLU A 120 -12.07 15.77 17.68
CA GLU A 120 -11.92 17.22 17.65
C GLU A 120 -11.88 17.75 16.21
N GLN A 121 -11.12 17.08 15.33
CA GLN A 121 -11.02 17.46 13.92
C GLN A 121 -12.37 17.31 13.18
N LEU A 122 -13.12 16.24 13.44
CA LEU A 122 -14.46 16.04 12.85
C LEU A 122 -15.49 17.08 13.35
N ILE A 123 -15.36 17.49 14.62
CA ILE A 123 -16.20 18.53 15.22
C ILE A 123 -15.83 19.91 14.65
N GLU A 124 -14.55 20.23 14.54
CA GLU A 124 -14.04 21.50 13.99
C GLU A 124 -14.47 21.68 12.54
N ASP A 125 -14.37 20.64 11.72
CA ASP A 125 -14.78 20.67 10.31
C ASP A 125 -16.31 20.71 10.13
N SER A 126 -17.10 20.76 11.21
CA SER A 126 -18.57 20.75 11.20
C SER A 126 -19.16 19.61 10.34
N TYR A 127 -18.41 18.52 10.18
CA TYR A 127 -18.77 17.40 9.29
C TYR A 127 -20.11 16.77 9.66
N PHE A 128 -20.39 16.73 10.97
CA PHE A 128 -21.68 16.27 11.49
C PHE A 128 -22.86 17.15 11.05
N ASP A 129 -22.67 18.46 10.89
CA ASP A 129 -23.73 19.36 10.45
C ASP A 129 -24.20 18.96 9.04
N TYR A 130 -23.28 18.73 8.09
CA TYR A 130 -23.59 18.29 6.73
C TYR A 130 -24.29 16.92 6.66
N MET A 131 -23.83 15.95 7.46
CA MET A 131 -24.39 14.59 7.46
C MET A 131 -25.84 14.56 7.95
N TYR A 132 -26.19 15.40 8.91
CA TYR A 132 -27.54 15.44 9.47
C TYR A 132 -28.45 16.49 8.81
N HIS A 133 -27.91 17.50 8.12
CA HIS A 133 -28.73 18.49 7.40
C HIS A 133 -29.45 17.92 6.17
N GLN A 134 -28.92 16.87 5.53
CA GLN A 134 -29.52 16.24 4.34
C GLN A 134 -30.91 15.63 4.62
N TYR A 135 -31.21 15.27 5.88
CA TYR A 135 -32.46 14.61 6.25
C TYR A 135 -33.65 15.55 6.48
N TYR A 136 -33.42 16.86 6.61
CA TYR A 136 -34.48 17.84 6.92
C TYR A 136 -34.97 18.65 5.72
N LEU A 137 -34.61 18.26 4.49
CA LEU A 137 -34.93 18.98 3.24
C LEU A 137 -35.93 18.26 2.32
N ASN A 138 -36.73 17.31 2.84
CA ASN A 138 -37.92 16.80 2.16
C ASN A 138 -39.16 16.94 3.04
#